data_AF-A0A9D6PHI5-F1
#
_entry.id   AF-A0A9D6PHI5-F1
#
_cell.length_a   1.000
_cell.length_b   1.000
_cell.length_c   1.000
_cell.angle_alpha   90.00
_cell.angle_beta   90.00
_cell.angle_gamma   90.00
#
_symmetry.space_group_name_H-M   'P 1'
#
loop_
_entity.id
_entity.type
_entity.pdbx_description
1 polymer ?
#
loop_
_entity_poly.entity_id
_entity_poly.type
_entity_poly.pdbx_seq_one_letter_code
_entity_poly.pdbx_strand_id
1 'polypeptide(L)' 'MQNQAAAVDHLKNHQTYPATKAQLLAECDNLSDFSAEDKQWFNEHLAEGTYNSADDVTKALGW' A
#
# COMPACT_ATOMS: atom_id res chain seq x y z
N MET A 1 10.18 1.67 -4.01
CA MET A 1 9.11 1.31 -4.97
C MET A 1 9.34 2.07 -6.27
N GLN A 2 9.22 1.40 -7.41
CA GLN A 2 9.34 1.89 -8.77
C GLN A 2 8.07 2.63 -9.21
N ASN A 3 6.88 2.14 -8.83
CA ASN A 3 5.57 2.67 -9.27
C ASN A 3 4.77 3.36 -8.14
N GLN A 4 5.34 4.40 -7.52
CA GLN A 4 4.69 5.13 -6.42
C GLN A 4 3.32 5.72 -6.80
N ALA A 5 3.19 6.34 -7.98
CA ALA A 5 1.95 6.96 -8.40
C ALA A 5 0.79 5.96 -8.54
N ALA A 6 1.07 4.77 -9.08
CA ALA A 6 0.09 3.69 -9.19
C ALA A 6 -0.32 3.15 -7.81
N ALA A 7 0.63 3.05 -6.87
CA ALA A 7 0.32 2.63 -5.50
C ALA A 7 -0.58 3.65 -4.79
N VAL A 8 -0.29 4.94 -4.94
CA VAL A 8 -1.15 6.00 -4.38
C VAL A 8 -2.55 5.98 -4.99
N ASP A 9 -2.66 5.76 -6.30
CA ASP A 9 -3.96 5.64 -6.98
C ASP A 9 -4.75 4.43 -6.45
N HIS A 10 -4.12 3.26 -6.37
CA HIS A 10 -4.76 2.05 -5.83
C HIS A 10 -5.22 2.26 -4.39
N LEU A 11 -4.37 2.84 -3.55
CA LEU A 11 -4.72 3.15 -2.17
C LEU A 11 -5.89 4.12 -2.08
N LYS A 12 -6.07 5.07 -3.00
CA LYS A 12 -7.15 6.06 -2.96
C LYS A 12 -8.47 5.58 -3.56
N ASN A 13 -8.41 4.85 -4.67
CA ASN A 13 -9.58 4.54 -5.49
C ASN A 13 -10.06 3.09 -5.38
N HIS A 14 -9.18 2.16 -5.01
CA HIS A 14 -9.47 0.74 -5.04
C HIS A 14 -9.46 0.10 -3.65
N GLN A 15 -8.82 0.74 -2.67
CA GLN A 15 -8.72 0.20 -1.33
C GLN A 15 -9.85 0.68 -0.41
N THR A 16 -10.36 -0.24 0.41
CA THR A 16 -11.37 0.06 1.43
C THR A 16 -10.72 0.23 2.79
N TYR A 17 -11.10 1.28 3.52
CA TYR A 17 -10.58 1.57 4.85
C TYR A 17 -11.69 1.50 5.92
N PRO A 18 -11.35 1.19 7.18
CA PRO A 18 -10.00 0.93 7.71
C PRO A 18 -9.40 -0.41 7.23
N ALA A 19 -8.10 -0.42 6.97
CA ALA A 19 -7.36 -1.59 6.50
C ALA A 19 -6.09 -1.81 7.31
N THR A 20 -5.81 -3.07 7.65
CA THR A 20 -4.54 -3.46 8.29
C THR A 20 -3.41 -3.57 7.27
N LYS A 21 -2.15 -3.46 7.71
CA LYS A 21 -0.98 -3.77 6.86
C LYS A 21 -1.13 -5.09 6.11
N ALA A 22 -1.60 -6.14 6.79
CA ALA A 22 -1.80 -7.45 6.19
C ALA A 22 -2.84 -7.43 5.06
N GLN A 23 -3.95 -6.70 5.23
CA GLN A 23 -4.95 -6.52 4.18
C GLN A 23 -4.40 -5.70 3.01
N LEU A 24 -3.71 -4.60 3.28
CA LEU A 24 -3.07 -3.79 2.24
C LEU A 24 -2.07 -4.59 1.42
N LEU A 25 -1.28 -5.47 2.07
CA LEU A 25 -0.35 -6.36 1.39
C LEU A 25 -1.04 -7.44 0.57
N ALA A 26 -2.12 -8.05 1.09
CA ALA A 26 -2.89 -9.06 0.37
C ALA A 26 -3.54 -8.46 -0.89
N GLU A 27 -4.06 -7.25 -0.79
CA GLU A 27 -4.65 -6.53 -1.92
C GLU A 27 -3.55 -6.12 -2.92
N CYS A 28 -2.41 -5.60 -2.45
CA CYS A 28 -1.25 -5.34 -3.30
C CYS A 28 -0.69 -6.59 -3.99
N ASP A 29 -0.78 -7.77 -3.37
CA ASP A 29 -0.25 -9.01 -3.96
C ASP A 29 -1.09 -9.48 -5.16
N ASN A 30 -2.40 -9.18 -5.15
CA ASN A 30 -3.32 -9.50 -6.24
C ASN A 30 -3.21 -8.55 -7.43
N LEU A 31 -2.40 -7.49 -7.34
CA LEU A 31 -2.23 -6.51 -8.42
C LEU A 31 -1.04 -6.90 -9.31
N SER A 32 -1.35 -7.24 -10.57
CA SER A 32 -0.32 -7.50 -11.59
C SER A 32 0.51 -6.26 -11.96
N ASP A 33 0.06 -5.06 -11.61
CA ASP A 33 0.75 -3.79 -11.88
C ASP A 33 1.99 -3.54 -10.99
N PHE A 34 2.16 -4.31 -9.90
CA PHE A 34 3.30 -4.17 -8.99
C PHE A 34 4.31 -5.31 -9.13
N SER A 35 5.58 -4.94 -9.27
CA SER A 35 6.69 -5.89 -9.27
C SER A 35 6.87 -6.54 -7.89
N ALA A 36 7.55 -7.69 -7.84
CA ALA A 36 7.92 -8.30 -6.56
C ALA A 36 8.73 -7.34 -5.66
N GLU A 37 9.59 -6.52 -6.26
CA GLU A 37 10.36 -5.49 -5.56
C GLU A 37 9.47 -4.40 -4.97
N ASP A 38 8.41 -3.98 -5.67
CA ASP A 38 7.45 -3.00 -5.15
C ASP A 38 6.68 -3.55 -3.95
N LYS A 39 6.23 -4.80 -4.04
CA LYS A 39 5.52 -5.49 -2.96
C LYS A 39 6.42 -5.67 -1.73
N GLN A 40 7.67 -6.06 -1.95
CA GLN A 40 8.64 -6.22 -0.87
C GLN A 40 8.96 -4.87 -0.21
N TRP A 41 9.22 -3.83 -1.01
CA TRP A 41 9.44 -2.48 -0.50
C TRP A 41 8.26 -2.01 0.34
N PHE A 42 7.03 -2.20 -0.12
CA PHE A 42 5.81 -1.82 0.61
C PHE A 42 5.69 -2.59 1.93
N ASN A 43 6.00 -3.89 1.95
CA ASN A 43 6.02 -4.67 3.18
C ASN A 43 7.10 -4.21 4.18
N GLU A 44 8.30 -3.86 3.70
CA GLU A 44 9.40 -3.45 4.58
C GLU A 44 9.23 -2.02 5.12
N HIS A 45 8.59 -1.13 4.36
CA HIS A 45 8.46 0.29 4.72
C HIS A 45 7.13 0.62 5.41
N LEU A 46 6.06 -0.14 5.15
CA LEU A 46 4.79 0.07 5.85
C LEU A 46 4.88 -0.55 7.25
N ALA A 47 4.76 0.28 8.28
CA ALA A 47 4.71 -0.20 9.66
C ALA A 47 3.50 -1.12 9.89
N GLU A 48 3.59 -2.03 10.86
CA GLU A 48 2.39 -2.75 11.30
C GLU A 48 1.40 -1.77 11.92
N GLY A 49 0.13 -1.87 11.52
CA GLY A 49 -0.91 -0.95 11.96
C GLY A 49 -2.23 -1.14 11.23
N THR A 50 -3.21 -0.37 11.68
CA THR A 50 -4.50 -0.20 10.99
C THR A 50 -4.57 1.24 10.48
N TYR A 51 -4.76 1.37 9.18
CA TYR A 51 -4.80 2.64 8.48
C TYR A 51 -6.24 3.00 8.20
N ASN A 52 -6.63 4.25 8.50
CA ASN A 52 -8.02 4.70 8.35
C ASN A 52 -8.32 5.29 6.97
N SER A 53 -7.29 5.54 6.17
CA SER A 53 -7.40 6.17 4.85
C SER A 53 -6.09 6.01 4.07
N ALA A 54 -6.16 6.26 2.76
CA ALA A 54 -4.99 6.28 1.90
C ALA A 54 -3.92 7.27 2.38
N ASP A 55 -4.33 8.44 2.87
CA ASP A 55 -3.44 9.47 3.41
C ASP A 55 -2.61 8.95 4.58
N ASP A 56 -3.21 8.14 5.45
CA ASP A 56 -2.53 7.54 6.61
C ASP A 56 -1.44 6.55 6.15
N VAL A 57 -1.73 5.77 5.10
CA VAL A 57 -0.75 4.87 4.47
C VAL A 57 0.37 5.65 3.80
N THR A 58 0.06 6.65 2.97
CA THR A 58 1.08 7.45 2.27
C THR A 58 1.97 8.21 3.26
N LYS A 59 1.39 8.73 4.33
CA LYS A 59 2.12 9.42 5.40
C LYS A 59 3.03 8.46 6.16
N ALA A 60 2.59 7.23 6.44
CA ALA A 60 3.43 6.20 7.05
C ALA A 60 4.60 5.76 6.15
N LEU A 61 4.42 5.84 4.83
CA LEU A 61 5.46 5.55 3.83
C LEU A 61 6.38 6.76 3.53
N GLY A 62 6.06 7.94 4.08
CA GLY A 62 6.82 9.17 3.87
C GLY A 62 6.65 9.80 2.49
N TRP A 63 5.48 9.65 1.88
CA TRP A 63 5.13 10.18 0.56
C TRP A 63 4.38 11.51 0.61
#